data_AF-A0A7S1RW86-F1
#
_entry.id   AF-A0A7S1RW86-F1
#
_cell.length_a   1.000
_cell.length_b   1.000
_cell.length_c   1.000
_cell.angle_alpha   90.00
_cell.angle_beta   90.00
_cell.angle_gamma   90.00
#
_symmetry.space_group_name_H-M   'P 1'
#
loop_
_entity.id
_entity.type
_entity.pdbx_description
1 polymer ?
#
loop_
_entity_poly.entity_id
_entity_poly.type
_entity_poly.pdbx_seq_one_letter_code
_entity_poly.pdbx_strand_id
1 'polypeptide(L)'
;APSPPGWRWPEDSRPSHHPPTSANVSQTKMRRIAVALLVAACSTLARGRRGAQGPDEHGHRRAGLLQAHGRAGRLHRAPWRSHKELYPVEVSFNIQEMDAAAGVSMVFDKKRRVARLEQGISPMTALAWGRFDDRIGQTGWSELSVETAASGAPNDVRVYSAGFVEGVLSCVRISDFYANTHGLLMRRESTSHALEGARRLLRSQLDYMKAQANVDGYAVAEEPEGAYWK
;
A
#
# COMPACT_ATOMS: atom_id res chain seq x y z
N ALA A 1 -4.75 -6.22 58.69
CA ALA A 1 -5.03 -7.21 57.63
C ALA A 1 -3.77 -7.38 56.79
N PRO A 2 -3.28 -8.61 56.57
CA PRO A 2 -2.03 -8.83 55.84
C PRO A 2 -2.24 -8.77 54.32
N SER A 3 -1.27 -8.18 53.61
CA SER A 3 -1.20 -8.09 52.15
C SER A 3 -0.88 -9.46 51.51
N PRO A 4 -1.36 -9.75 50.29
CA PRO A 4 -1.10 -11.03 49.64
C PRO A 4 0.34 -11.13 49.09
N PRO A 5 0.88 -12.35 48.93
CA PRO A 5 2.26 -12.57 48.50
C PRO A 5 2.46 -12.27 47.01
N GLY A 6 3.54 -11.53 46.72
CA GLY A 6 3.93 -11.15 45.36
C GLY A 6 4.48 -12.33 44.55
N TRP A 7 3.95 -12.49 43.34
CA TRP A 7 4.48 -13.40 42.33
C TRP A 7 5.80 -12.83 41.77
N ARG A 8 6.93 -13.53 42.00
CA ARG A 8 8.21 -13.29 41.31
C ARG A 8 8.37 -14.26 40.15
N TRP A 9 8.70 -13.73 38.98
CA TRP A 9 9.15 -14.52 37.83
C TRP A 9 10.60 -14.98 38.04
N PRO A 10 10.99 -16.20 37.62
CA PRO A 10 12.38 -16.64 37.67
C PRO A 10 13.19 -15.97 36.54
N GLU A 11 14.16 -15.14 36.92
CA GLU A 11 15.27 -14.75 36.05
C GLU A 11 16.26 -15.91 35.99
N ASP A 12 16.14 -16.81 35.00
CA ASP A 12 17.30 -17.49 34.43
C ASP A 12 16.93 -18.35 33.23
N SER A 13 17.22 -17.84 32.03
CA SER A 13 17.67 -18.60 30.84
C SER A 13 17.72 -17.68 29.61
N ARG A 14 18.84 -16.97 29.42
CA ARG A 14 19.15 -16.34 28.12
C ARG A 14 20.00 -17.29 27.28
N PRO A 15 19.52 -17.79 26.12
CA PRO A 15 20.39 -18.44 25.16
C PRO A 15 21.17 -17.40 24.34
N SER A 16 22.48 -17.61 24.22
CA SER A 16 23.37 -16.85 23.35
C SER A 16 23.02 -17.11 21.88
N HIS A 17 22.49 -16.11 21.18
CA HIS A 17 22.23 -16.18 19.74
C HIS A 17 23.26 -15.36 18.95
N HIS A 18 24.10 -16.08 18.20
CA HIS A 18 24.80 -15.52 17.04
C HIS A 18 23.77 -15.12 15.96
N PRO A 19 23.94 -13.98 15.26
CA PRO A 19 23.00 -13.56 14.22
C PRO A 19 23.16 -14.40 12.94
N PRO A 20 22.06 -14.89 12.34
CA PRO A 20 22.12 -15.58 11.06
C PRO A 20 22.20 -14.57 9.90
N THR A 21 23.26 -14.68 9.11
CA THR A 21 23.60 -13.86 7.94
C THR A 21 22.64 -14.03 6.74
N SER A 22 21.55 -14.78 6.88
CA SER A 22 20.63 -15.15 5.79
C SER A 22 19.42 -14.22 5.63
N ALA A 23 19.16 -13.31 6.58
CA ALA A 23 18.01 -12.40 6.53
C ALA A 23 18.10 -11.33 5.41
N ASN A 24 19.32 -10.94 5.01
CA ASN A 24 19.53 -9.87 4.03
C ASN A 24 19.07 -10.24 2.61
N VAL A 25 19.25 -11.49 2.17
CA VAL A 25 18.91 -11.91 0.80
C VAL A 25 17.39 -11.98 0.59
N SER A 26 16.63 -12.30 1.64
CA SER A 26 15.16 -12.38 1.60
C SER A 26 14.54 -10.97 1.53
N GLN A 27 15.08 -10.01 2.29
CA GLN A 27 14.64 -8.62 2.24
C GLN A 27 14.92 -7.96 0.89
N THR A 28 16.07 -8.22 0.25
CA THR A 28 16.36 -7.67 -1.09
C THR A 28 15.41 -8.23 -2.16
N LYS A 29 15.04 -9.52 -2.08
CA LYS A 29 14.06 -10.12 -3.01
C LYS A 29 12.64 -9.62 -2.77
N MET A 30 12.21 -9.45 -1.52
CA MET A 30 10.88 -8.88 -1.21
C MET A 30 10.77 -7.41 -1.59
N ARG A 31 11.80 -6.60 -1.35
CA ARG A 31 11.89 -5.20 -1.83
C ARG A 31 11.72 -5.11 -3.34
N ARG A 32 12.34 -6.01 -4.11
CA ARG A 32 12.18 -6.05 -5.58
C ARG A 32 10.75 -6.38 -6.02
N ILE A 33 10.04 -7.25 -5.31
CA ILE A 33 8.66 -7.65 -5.66
C ILE A 33 7.65 -6.57 -5.28
N ALA A 34 7.76 -5.99 -4.07
CA ALA A 34 6.88 -4.91 -3.62
C ALA A 34 7.01 -3.67 -4.51
N VAL A 35 8.24 -3.29 -4.88
CA VAL A 35 8.47 -2.14 -5.75
C VAL A 35 8.12 -2.45 -7.21
N ALA A 36 8.32 -3.69 -7.70
CA ALA A 36 7.79 -4.08 -9.02
C ALA A 36 6.26 -4.00 -9.10
N LEU A 37 5.54 -4.29 -8.01
CA LEU A 37 4.09 -4.13 -7.95
C LEU A 37 3.67 -2.65 -7.95
N LEU A 38 4.41 -1.78 -7.25
CA LEU A 38 4.16 -0.33 -7.25
C LEU A 38 4.48 0.30 -8.61
N VAL A 39 5.62 -0.06 -9.23
CA VAL A 39 6.00 0.43 -10.56
C VAL A 39 5.08 -0.10 -11.65
N ALA A 40 4.59 -1.34 -11.56
CA ALA A 40 3.61 -1.88 -12.50
C ALA A 40 2.28 -1.11 -12.46
N ALA A 41 1.84 -0.68 -11.27
CA ALA A 41 0.65 0.18 -11.12
C ALA A 41 0.86 1.57 -11.76
N CYS A 42 2.04 2.19 -11.57
CA CYS A 42 2.34 3.50 -12.17
C CYS A 42 2.62 3.43 -13.69
N SER A 43 3.19 2.33 -14.21
CA SER A 43 3.58 2.19 -15.62
C SER A 43 2.39 2.02 -16.57
N THR A 44 1.25 1.53 -16.07
CA THR A 44 0.03 1.37 -16.87
C THR A 44 -0.66 2.69 -17.23
N LEU A 45 -0.29 3.81 -16.59
CA LEU A 45 -0.81 5.15 -16.90
C LEU A 45 -0.02 5.88 -18.00
N ALA A 46 1.25 5.51 -18.23
CA ALA A 46 2.07 6.12 -19.28
C ALA A 46 1.78 5.58 -20.70
N ARG A 47 1.00 4.49 -20.83
CA ARG A 47 0.76 3.80 -22.11
C ARG A 47 -0.66 3.95 -22.66
N GLY A 48 -1.48 4.82 -22.07
CA GLY A 48 -2.88 5.08 -22.44
C GLY A 48 -3.11 6.19 -23.47
N ARG A 49 -2.10 6.59 -24.25
CA ARG A 49 -2.25 7.51 -25.40
C ARG A 49 -1.36 7.08 -26.55
N ARG A 50 -1.83 6.10 -27.33
CA ARG A 50 -1.49 5.97 -28.76
C ARG A 50 -2.51 5.08 -29.46
N GLY A 51 -3.32 5.74 -30.30
CA GLY A 51 -3.86 5.21 -31.56
C GLY A 51 -4.73 3.98 -31.52
N ALA A 52 -6.04 4.19 -31.57
CA ALA A 52 -6.97 3.25 -32.16
C ALA A 52 -6.74 3.20 -33.69
N GLN A 53 -6.52 2.00 -34.22
CA GLN A 53 -6.90 1.61 -35.58
C GLN A 53 -7.04 0.09 -35.62
N GLY A 54 -8.22 -0.36 -36.04
CA GLY A 54 -8.64 -1.76 -36.07
C GLY A 54 -8.14 -2.53 -37.30
N PRO A 55 -8.81 -3.63 -37.67
CA PRO A 55 -8.21 -4.96 -37.66
C PRO A 55 -8.04 -5.55 -39.06
N ASP A 56 -7.23 -6.61 -39.19
CA ASP A 56 -7.40 -7.59 -40.27
C ASP A 56 -7.04 -9.02 -39.82
N GLU A 57 -7.87 -9.93 -40.31
CA GLU A 57 -7.95 -11.37 -40.02
C GLU A 57 -6.92 -12.23 -40.78
N HIS A 58 -7.01 -13.55 -40.53
CA HIS A 58 -6.32 -14.72 -41.13
C HIS A 58 -5.15 -15.22 -40.27
N GLY A 59 -5.14 -16.41 -39.65
CA GLY A 59 -5.85 -17.66 -39.90
C GLY A 59 -4.80 -18.75 -40.10
N HIS A 60 -4.63 -19.67 -39.15
CA HIS A 60 -4.29 -21.09 -39.39
C HIS A 60 -4.23 -21.91 -38.09
N ARG A 61 -4.46 -23.22 -38.27
CA ARG A 61 -4.98 -24.23 -37.34
C ARG A 61 -3.86 -25.11 -36.72
N ARG A 62 -4.28 -25.86 -35.68
CA ARG A 62 -3.80 -27.19 -35.18
C ARG A 62 -2.51 -27.17 -34.35
N ALA A 63 -2.27 -28.07 -33.39
CA ALA A 63 -3.03 -28.98 -32.52
C ALA A 63 -1.94 -29.70 -31.68
N GLY A 64 -2.16 -29.97 -30.40
CA GLY A 64 -1.20 -30.74 -29.60
C GLY A 64 -1.63 -30.95 -28.16
N LEU A 65 -2.21 -32.12 -27.91
CA LEU A 65 -2.74 -32.66 -26.66
C LEU A 65 -1.61 -33.38 -25.85
N LEU A 66 -1.84 -33.53 -24.53
CA LEU A 66 -1.13 -34.36 -23.52
C LEU A 66 0.10 -33.66 -22.90
N GLN A 67 0.21 -33.46 -21.59
CA GLN A 67 0.04 -34.42 -20.50
C GLN A 67 -0.09 -33.71 -19.14
N ALA A 68 -0.94 -34.26 -18.27
CA ALA A 68 -1.11 -33.85 -16.88
C ALA A 68 -0.03 -34.52 -16.00
N HIS A 69 0.56 -33.78 -15.06
CA HIS A 69 0.68 -34.14 -13.64
C HIS A 69 1.53 -33.10 -12.89
N GLY A 70 0.96 -32.54 -11.83
CA GLY A 70 1.62 -31.55 -10.98
C GLY A 70 0.61 -30.60 -10.35
N ARG A 71 -0.28 -31.13 -9.49
CA ARG A 71 -1.15 -30.32 -8.61
C ARG A 71 -0.29 -29.68 -7.52
N ALA A 72 0.48 -28.67 -7.88
CA ALA A 72 0.84 -27.60 -6.96
C ALA A 72 -0.34 -26.63 -6.96
N GLY A 73 -0.94 -26.40 -5.79
CA GLY A 73 -2.05 -25.49 -5.61
C GLY A 73 -1.67 -24.07 -6.05
N ARG A 74 -1.92 -23.77 -7.34
CA ARG A 74 -1.99 -22.41 -7.84
C ARG A 74 -3.26 -21.81 -7.25
N LEU A 75 -3.11 -21.15 -6.10
CA LEU A 75 -4.03 -20.09 -5.72
C LEU A 75 -4.08 -19.15 -6.92
N HIS A 76 -5.23 -19.15 -7.61
CA HIS A 76 -5.55 -18.13 -8.60
C HIS A 76 -5.41 -16.77 -7.89
N ARG A 77 -4.25 -16.11 -8.06
CA ARG A 77 -4.16 -14.67 -7.87
C ARG A 77 -5.15 -14.10 -8.87
N ALA A 78 -6.32 -13.70 -8.39
CA ALA A 78 -7.24 -12.91 -9.19
C ALA A 78 -6.44 -11.75 -9.79
N PRO A 79 -6.56 -11.46 -11.10
CA PRO A 79 -5.96 -10.27 -11.66
C PRO A 79 -6.44 -9.09 -10.82
N TRP A 80 -5.50 -8.31 -10.28
CA TRP A 80 -5.81 -7.09 -9.56
C TRP A 80 -6.75 -6.28 -10.44
N ARG A 81 -7.97 -6.03 -9.96
CA ARG A 81 -8.89 -5.13 -10.68
C ARG A 81 -8.14 -3.80 -10.78
N SER A 82 -7.98 -3.27 -11.99
CA SER A 82 -7.42 -1.95 -12.20
C SER A 82 -8.29 -0.94 -11.44
N HIS A 83 -7.83 -0.51 -10.27
CA HIS A 83 -8.49 0.55 -9.53
C HIS A 83 -8.20 1.87 -10.26
N LYS A 84 -9.24 2.66 -10.49
CA LYS A 84 -9.08 4.02 -11.01
C LYS A 84 -8.57 4.87 -9.85
N GLU A 85 -7.40 5.47 -10.02
CA GLU A 85 -6.82 6.38 -9.02
C GLU A 85 -7.74 7.59 -8.81
N LEU A 86 -7.85 8.08 -7.57
CA LEU A 86 -8.62 9.29 -7.24
C LEU A 86 -8.01 10.52 -7.94
N TYR A 87 -6.69 10.65 -7.89
CA TYR A 87 -5.93 11.69 -8.59
C TYR A 87 -4.73 11.06 -9.30
N PRO A 88 -4.45 11.44 -10.55
CA PRO A 88 -3.24 10.96 -11.23
C PRO A 88 -1.99 11.54 -10.57
N VAL A 89 -1.03 10.67 -10.24
CA VAL A 89 0.26 11.05 -9.65
C VAL A 89 1.41 10.72 -10.59
N GLU A 90 2.22 11.72 -10.93
CA GLU A 90 3.50 11.53 -11.62
C GLU A 90 4.61 11.27 -10.61
N VAL A 91 5.34 10.16 -10.75
CA VAL A 91 6.52 9.88 -9.93
C VAL A 91 7.77 10.21 -10.73
N SER A 92 8.55 11.17 -10.24
CA SER A 92 9.70 11.75 -10.97
C SER A 92 11.05 11.12 -10.65
N PHE A 93 11.08 10.07 -9.82
CA PHE A 93 12.30 9.41 -9.37
C PHE A 93 12.15 7.89 -9.32
N ASN A 94 13.27 7.20 -9.15
CA ASN A 94 13.31 5.76 -9.00
C ASN A 94 12.92 5.36 -7.57
N ILE A 95 11.70 4.83 -7.39
CA ILE A 95 11.19 4.44 -6.06
C ILE A 95 12.08 3.38 -5.39
N GLN A 96 12.73 2.52 -6.18
CA GLN A 96 13.61 1.46 -5.68
C GLN A 96 14.86 2.02 -4.98
N GLU A 97 15.31 3.19 -5.40
CA GLU A 97 16.52 3.88 -4.93
C GLU A 97 16.18 5.04 -3.99
N MET A 98 14.90 5.21 -3.67
CA MET A 98 14.44 6.25 -2.76
C MET A 98 15.02 6.03 -1.36
N ASP A 99 15.68 7.07 -0.84
CA ASP A 99 15.99 7.18 0.58
C ASP A 99 14.76 7.68 1.34
N ALA A 100 14.05 6.75 2.00
CA ALA A 100 12.86 7.06 2.77
C ALA A 100 13.14 7.98 3.98
N ALA A 101 14.37 7.96 4.52
CA ALA A 101 14.76 8.80 5.65
C ALA A 101 15.01 10.25 5.22
N ALA A 102 15.49 10.46 3.99
CA ALA A 102 15.58 11.78 3.35
C ALA A 102 14.20 12.36 3.02
N GLY A 103 13.19 11.51 2.90
CA GLY A 103 11.78 11.88 2.75
C GLY A 103 11.35 12.11 1.31
N VAL A 104 10.06 12.37 1.15
CA VAL A 104 9.41 12.69 -0.13
C VAL A 104 8.37 13.77 0.06
N SER A 105 8.03 14.45 -1.03
CA SER A 105 7.06 15.53 -1.09
C SER A 105 6.09 15.34 -2.25
N MET A 106 4.80 15.52 -1.99
CA MET A 106 3.76 15.59 -3.00
C MET A 106 3.52 17.04 -3.38
N VAL A 107 3.85 17.43 -4.60
CA VAL A 107 3.69 18.79 -5.12
C VAL A 107 2.57 18.80 -6.16
N PHE A 108 1.75 19.84 -6.17
CA PHE A 108 0.72 19.99 -7.21
C PHE A 108 1.16 20.99 -8.28
N ASP A 109 1.33 20.51 -9.50
CA ASP A 109 1.57 21.38 -10.65
C ASP A 109 0.25 21.99 -11.10
N LYS A 110 0.02 23.25 -10.71
CA LYS A 110 -1.19 24.01 -11.07
C LYS A 110 -1.35 24.20 -12.59
N LYS A 111 -0.26 24.25 -13.36
CA LYS A 111 -0.31 24.45 -14.81
C LYS A 111 -0.74 23.17 -15.51
N ARG A 112 -0.17 22.04 -15.08
CA ARG A 112 -0.46 20.71 -15.67
C ARG A 112 -1.68 20.03 -15.04
N ARG A 113 -2.16 20.54 -13.90
CA ARG A 113 -3.22 19.95 -13.05
C ARG A 113 -2.91 18.51 -12.66
N VAL A 114 -1.66 18.24 -12.29
CA VAL A 114 -1.16 16.91 -11.94
C VAL A 114 -0.40 16.98 -10.63
N ALA A 115 -0.65 16.00 -9.75
CA ALA A 115 0.14 15.80 -8.55
C ALA A 115 1.45 15.09 -8.92
N ARG A 116 2.57 15.51 -8.34
CA ARG A 116 3.89 14.97 -8.62
C ARG A 116 4.61 14.65 -7.33
N LEU A 117 5.15 13.45 -7.26
CA LEU A 117 6.01 13.03 -6.17
C LEU A 117 7.46 13.41 -6.47
N GLU A 118 8.08 14.11 -5.53
CA GLU A 118 9.48 14.55 -5.56
C GLU A 118 10.23 13.96 -4.37
N GLN A 119 11.55 13.76 -4.55
CA GLN A 119 12.43 13.30 -3.48
C GLN A 119 12.79 14.48 -2.57
N GLY A 120 12.91 14.20 -1.27
CA GLY A 120 13.20 15.19 -0.24
C GLY A 120 11.96 15.89 0.30
N ILE A 121 12.17 16.75 1.29
CA ILE A 121 11.12 17.49 1.99
C ILE A 121 11.06 18.94 1.47
N SER A 122 9.90 19.37 0.97
CA SER A 122 9.66 20.72 0.46
C SER A 122 8.36 21.34 1.03
N PRO A 123 8.38 21.82 2.28
CA PRO A 123 7.17 22.27 2.99
C PRO A 123 6.49 23.49 2.35
N MET A 124 7.25 24.32 1.62
CA MET A 124 6.73 25.57 1.05
C MET A 124 5.88 25.34 -0.21
N THR A 125 6.07 24.23 -0.91
CA THR A 125 5.44 23.98 -2.21
C THR A 125 4.61 22.70 -2.24
N ALA A 126 4.85 21.78 -1.30
CA ALA A 126 4.19 20.49 -1.25
C ALA A 126 2.81 20.58 -0.58
N LEU A 127 1.88 19.76 -1.06
CA LEU A 127 0.58 19.51 -0.42
C LEU A 127 0.73 18.60 0.81
N ALA A 128 1.68 17.66 0.74
CA ALA A 128 2.07 16.79 1.84
C ALA A 128 3.54 16.40 1.69
N TRP A 129 4.22 16.16 2.80
CA TRP A 129 5.59 15.64 2.81
C TRP A 129 5.78 14.74 4.02
N GLY A 130 6.81 13.92 3.96
CA GLY A 130 7.11 13.03 5.06
C GLY A 130 8.43 12.31 4.90
N ARG A 131 8.79 11.60 5.95
CA ARG A 131 9.97 10.73 6.01
C ARG A 131 9.67 9.52 6.86
N PHE A 132 10.39 8.44 6.59
CA PHE A 132 10.26 7.19 7.30
C PHE A 132 11.64 6.67 7.70
N ASP A 133 11.84 6.55 9.02
CA ASP A 133 13.06 6.05 9.62
C ASP A 133 12.84 4.63 10.14
N ASP A 134 13.36 3.66 9.41
CA ASP A 134 13.12 2.25 9.66
C ASP A 134 14.14 1.66 10.65
N ARG A 135 13.92 1.89 11.94
CA ARG A 135 14.78 1.40 13.03
C ARG A 135 14.27 0.16 13.74
N ILE A 136 13.30 -0.56 13.16
CA ILE A 136 12.66 -1.70 13.82
C ILE A 136 13.66 -2.80 14.24
N GLY A 137 14.73 -3.00 13.47
CA GLY A 137 15.78 -3.97 13.81
C GLY A 137 16.69 -3.56 14.96
N GLN A 138 16.69 -2.28 15.34
CA GLN A 138 17.57 -1.70 16.36
C GLN A 138 16.80 -1.37 17.64
N THR A 139 15.62 -0.75 17.50
CA THR A 139 14.81 -0.24 18.62
C THR A 139 13.50 -0.99 18.82
N GLY A 140 13.10 -1.83 17.86
CA GLY A 140 11.75 -2.42 17.81
C GLY A 140 10.68 -1.50 17.23
N TRP A 141 11.03 -0.28 16.83
CA TRP A 141 10.09 0.71 16.30
C TRP A 141 10.63 1.35 15.01
N SER A 142 9.72 1.66 14.08
CA SER A 142 10.00 2.56 12.95
C SER A 142 9.22 3.84 13.15
N GLU A 143 9.77 4.96 12.72
CA GLU A 143 9.18 6.29 12.89
C GLU A 143 8.71 6.84 11.55
N LEU A 144 7.43 7.18 11.46
CA LEU A 144 6.84 7.84 10.30
C LEU A 144 6.43 9.25 10.70
N SER A 145 6.88 10.25 9.93
CA SER A 145 6.43 11.63 10.05
C SER A 145 5.79 12.04 8.73
N VAL A 146 4.53 12.46 8.76
CA VAL A 146 3.81 12.99 7.60
C VAL A 146 3.12 14.27 8.01
N GLU A 147 3.26 15.29 7.17
CA GLU A 147 2.69 16.61 7.36
C GLU A 147 1.95 17.03 6.08
N THR A 148 0.99 17.93 6.24
CA THR A 148 0.23 18.51 5.12
C THR A 148 0.33 20.03 5.16
N ALA A 149 0.20 20.65 3.99
CA ALA A 149 0.14 22.10 3.89
C ALA A 149 -1.11 22.66 4.59
N ALA A 150 -0.95 23.73 5.37
CA ALA A 150 -2.07 24.39 6.04
C ALA A 150 -3.12 24.95 5.06
N SER A 151 -2.73 25.26 3.82
CA SER A 151 -3.60 25.81 2.77
C SER A 151 -3.03 25.53 1.38
N GLY A 152 -3.70 26.01 0.32
CA GLY A 152 -3.17 25.94 -1.06
C GLY A 152 -3.75 24.81 -1.92
N ALA A 153 -4.52 23.90 -1.33
CA ALA A 153 -5.37 22.93 -2.04
C ALA A 153 -6.59 22.56 -1.18
N PRO A 154 -7.67 22.04 -1.80
CA PRO A 154 -8.79 21.42 -1.09
C PRO A 154 -8.36 20.31 -0.12
N ASN A 155 -9.14 20.11 0.94
CA ASN A 155 -8.75 19.24 2.05
C ASN A 155 -8.60 17.77 1.64
N ASP A 156 -9.53 17.26 0.84
CA ASP A 156 -9.51 15.95 0.20
C ASP A 156 -8.18 15.67 -0.54
N VAL A 157 -7.70 16.63 -1.33
CA VAL A 157 -6.44 16.50 -2.07
C VAL A 157 -5.25 16.42 -1.12
N ARG A 158 -5.24 17.19 -0.03
CA ARG A 158 -4.16 17.16 0.96
C ARG A 158 -4.14 15.85 1.75
N VAL A 159 -5.30 15.37 2.19
CA VAL A 159 -5.44 14.10 2.90
C VAL A 159 -5.05 12.93 1.99
N TYR A 160 -5.48 12.95 0.72
CA TYR A 160 -5.03 11.99 -0.28
C TYR A 160 -3.52 12.03 -0.47
N SER A 161 -2.94 13.23 -0.59
CA SER A 161 -1.50 13.42 -0.74
C SER A 161 -0.71 12.85 0.44
N ALA A 162 -1.20 13.05 1.67
CA ALA A 162 -0.60 12.49 2.88
C ALA A 162 -0.60 10.96 2.86
N GLY A 163 -1.74 10.35 2.54
CA GLY A 163 -1.87 8.90 2.44
C GLY A 163 -0.98 8.31 1.34
N PHE A 164 -0.83 9.02 0.22
CA PHE A 164 0.09 8.62 -0.85
C PHE A 164 1.55 8.66 -0.39
N VAL A 165 1.97 9.75 0.26
CA VAL A 165 3.32 9.91 0.84
C VAL A 165 3.62 8.80 1.85
N GLU A 166 2.70 8.56 2.79
CA GLU A 166 2.81 7.46 3.76
C GLU A 166 2.96 6.11 3.06
N GLY A 167 2.08 5.81 2.11
CA GLY A 167 2.05 4.54 1.41
C GLY A 167 3.35 4.26 0.66
N VAL A 168 3.92 5.27 -0.01
CA VAL A 168 5.21 5.13 -0.70
C VAL A 168 6.36 4.92 0.28
N LEU A 169 6.45 5.75 1.33
CA LEU A 169 7.53 5.69 2.31
C LEU A 169 7.55 4.36 3.08
N SER A 170 6.38 3.81 3.39
CA SER A 170 6.22 2.62 4.24
C SER A 170 5.91 1.33 3.47
N CYS A 171 5.88 1.36 2.12
CA CYS A 171 5.40 0.25 1.29
C CYS A 171 6.04 -1.11 1.61
N VAL A 172 7.35 -1.13 1.91
CA VAL A 172 8.09 -2.34 2.29
C VAL A 172 7.53 -2.93 3.59
N ARG A 173 7.28 -2.08 4.60
CA ARG A 173 6.75 -2.53 5.90
C ARG A 173 5.28 -2.91 5.83
N ILE A 174 4.49 -2.24 5.01
CA ILE A 174 3.11 -2.67 4.70
C ILE A 174 3.14 -4.08 4.08
N SER A 175 4.05 -4.33 3.14
CA SER A 175 4.21 -5.66 2.52
C SER A 175 4.64 -6.73 3.52
N ASP A 176 5.63 -6.45 4.37
CA ASP A 176 6.08 -7.37 5.42
C ASP A 176 4.93 -7.68 6.40
N PHE A 177 4.21 -6.66 6.84
CA PHE A 177 3.08 -6.80 7.74
C PHE A 177 1.98 -7.66 7.13
N TYR A 178 1.64 -7.43 5.86
CA TYR A 178 0.66 -8.24 5.13
C TYR A 178 1.10 -9.71 5.06
N ALA A 179 2.34 -9.99 4.67
CA ALA A 179 2.85 -11.36 4.56
C ALA A 179 2.78 -12.11 5.91
N ASN A 180 3.12 -11.42 7.01
CA ASN A 180 3.13 -12.00 8.35
C ASN A 180 1.71 -12.24 8.90
N THR A 181 0.79 -11.31 8.67
CA THR A 181 -0.58 -11.38 9.22
C THR A 181 -1.51 -12.25 8.37
N HIS A 182 -1.30 -12.31 7.06
CA HIS A 182 -2.15 -13.06 6.15
C HIS A 182 -2.24 -14.55 6.53
N GLY A 183 -1.11 -15.18 6.89
CA GLY A 183 -1.09 -16.58 7.31
C GLY A 183 -1.94 -16.83 8.57
N LEU A 184 -1.92 -15.88 9.52
CA LEU A 184 -2.72 -15.97 10.75
C LEU A 184 -4.22 -15.83 10.47
N LEU A 185 -4.59 -14.94 9.56
CA LEU A 185 -5.98 -14.75 9.14
C LEU A 185 -6.52 -16.00 8.44
N MET A 186 -5.75 -16.57 7.50
CA MET A 186 -6.18 -17.76 6.76
C MET A 186 -6.30 -19.01 7.64
N ARG A 187 -5.49 -19.13 8.71
CA ARG A 187 -5.59 -20.24 9.66
C ARG A 187 -6.94 -20.31 10.38
N ARG A 188 -7.57 -19.16 10.66
CA ARG A 188 -8.88 -19.11 11.34
C ARG A 188 -10.05 -19.24 10.37
N GLU A 189 -9.83 -19.01 9.08
CA GLU A 189 -10.88 -19.09 8.07
C GLU A 189 -11.39 -20.52 7.88
N SER A 190 -10.50 -21.51 7.96
CA SER A 190 -10.88 -22.93 7.86
C SER A 190 -11.82 -23.42 8.95
N THR A 191 -11.97 -22.66 10.04
CA THR A 191 -12.73 -23.09 11.23
C THR A 191 -13.96 -22.23 11.49
N SER A 192 -13.95 -20.95 11.14
CA SER A 192 -14.99 -20.00 11.59
C SER A 192 -15.63 -19.16 10.48
N HIS A 193 -15.19 -19.24 9.22
CA HIS A 193 -15.64 -18.36 8.13
C HIS A 193 -15.62 -16.85 8.46
N ALA A 194 -14.77 -16.46 9.42
CA ALA A 194 -14.77 -15.13 9.99
C ALA A 194 -14.29 -14.07 8.99
N LEU A 195 -13.44 -14.45 8.04
CA LEU A 195 -12.88 -13.54 7.04
C LEU A 195 -13.95 -13.11 6.03
N GLU A 196 -14.80 -14.03 5.58
CA GLU A 196 -15.89 -13.67 4.66
C GLU A 196 -16.94 -12.80 5.38
N GLY A 197 -17.26 -13.12 6.64
CA GLY A 197 -18.10 -12.29 7.49
C GLY A 197 -17.55 -10.87 7.66
N ALA A 198 -16.26 -10.74 8.02
CA ALA A 198 -15.59 -9.46 8.18
C ALA A 198 -15.53 -8.67 6.86
N ARG A 199 -15.23 -9.34 5.75
CA ARG A 199 -15.22 -8.73 4.41
C ARG A 199 -16.58 -8.17 4.04
N ARG A 200 -17.66 -8.93 4.27
CA ARG A 200 -19.03 -8.46 4.00
C ARG A 200 -19.39 -7.25 4.85
N LEU A 201 -19.06 -7.29 6.14
CA LEU A 201 -19.29 -6.16 7.06
C LEU A 201 -18.53 -4.91 6.60
N LEU A 202 -17.23 -5.03 6.34
CA LEU A 202 -16.40 -3.91 5.89
C LEU A 202 -16.91 -3.31 4.58
N ARG A 203 -17.32 -4.14 3.61
CA ARG A 203 -17.95 -3.64 2.37
C ARG A 203 -19.22 -2.86 2.66
N SER A 204 -20.13 -3.40 3.46
CA SER A 204 -21.37 -2.73 3.81
C SER A 204 -21.13 -1.39 4.52
N GLN A 205 -20.15 -1.31 5.41
CA GLN A 205 -19.80 -0.08 6.11
C GLN A 205 -19.15 0.93 5.17
N LEU A 206 -18.27 0.50 4.27
CA LEU A 206 -17.67 1.36 3.26
C LEU A 206 -18.71 1.92 2.29
N ASP A 207 -19.68 1.11 1.85
CA ASP A 207 -20.74 1.56 0.95
C ASP A 207 -21.65 2.57 1.64
N TYR A 208 -21.97 2.36 2.93
CA TYR A 208 -22.69 3.34 3.74
C TYR A 208 -21.91 4.65 3.88
N MET A 209 -20.64 4.60 4.24
CA MET A 209 -19.80 5.79 4.38
C MET A 209 -19.67 6.57 3.08
N LYS A 210 -19.51 5.89 1.94
CA LYS A 210 -19.45 6.53 0.61
C LYS A 210 -20.74 7.28 0.28
N ALA A 211 -21.90 6.68 0.58
CA ALA A 211 -23.19 7.32 0.36
C ALA A 211 -23.37 8.58 1.24
N GLN A 212 -22.90 8.54 2.49
CA GLN A 212 -22.99 9.69 3.40
C GLN A 212 -21.99 10.81 3.04
N ALA A 213 -20.78 10.44 2.65
CA ALA A 213 -19.73 11.38 2.25
C ALA A 213 -19.86 11.84 0.78
N ASN A 214 -20.91 11.42 0.08
CA ASN A 214 -21.16 11.71 -1.33
C ASN A 214 -19.96 11.39 -2.26
N VAL A 215 -19.29 10.26 -1.99
CA VAL A 215 -18.15 9.77 -2.77
C VAL A 215 -18.66 8.87 -3.87
N ASP A 216 -18.67 9.37 -5.10
CA ASP A 216 -19.21 8.68 -6.25
C ASP A 216 -18.12 8.38 -7.28
N GLY A 217 -17.96 7.10 -7.65
CA GLY A 217 -17.07 6.70 -8.76
C GLY A 217 -15.64 7.26 -8.71
N TYR A 218 -15.02 7.32 -7.52
CA TYR A 218 -13.64 7.82 -7.29
C TYR A 218 -13.49 9.35 -7.36
N ALA A 219 -14.57 10.11 -7.16
CA ALA A 219 -14.51 11.54 -6.91
C ALA A 219 -15.47 11.90 -5.77
N VAL A 220 -15.13 12.91 -4.97
CA VAL A 220 -16.13 13.57 -4.12
C VAL A 220 -17.04 14.34 -5.09
N ALA A 221 -18.29 13.91 -5.21
CA ALA A 221 -19.22 14.48 -6.18
C ALA A 221 -19.67 15.88 -5.76
N GLU A 222 -19.91 16.06 -4.47
CA GLU A 222 -20.21 17.34 -3.81
C GLU A 222 -19.75 17.26 -2.35
N GLU A 223 -19.37 18.39 -1.75
CA GLU A 223 -19.00 18.42 -0.34
C GLU A 223 -20.23 18.05 0.52
N PRO A 224 -20.15 17.02 1.37
CA PRO A 224 -21.31 16.57 2.13
C PRO A 224 -21.79 17.65 3.10
N GLU A 225 -23.10 17.78 3.27
CA GLU A 225 -23.69 18.86 4.07
C GLU A 225 -23.25 18.82 5.54
N GLY A 226 -23.13 17.62 6.11
CA GLY A 226 -22.79 17.43 7.52
C GLY A 226 -21.29 17.59 7.78
N ALA A 227 -20.92 18.46 8.72
CA ALA A 227 -19.52 18.69 9.12
C ALA A 227 -18.76 17.40 9.55
N TYR A 228 -19.48 16.38 10.02
CA TYR A 228 -18.90 15.07 10.35
C TYR A 228 -18.45 14.25 9.13
N TRP A 229 -19.11 14.45 7.98
CA TRP A 229 -18.87 13.68 6.76
C TRP A 229 -17.88 14.35 5.80
N LYS A 230 -17.49 15.60 6.10
CA LYS A 230 -16.47 16.38 5.38
C LYS A 230 -15.07 15.99 5.81
#